data_AF-A0A7D9CV05-F1
#
_entry.id   AF-A0A7D9CV05-F1
#
_cell.length_a   1.000
_cell.length_b   1.000
_cell.length_c   1.000
_cell.angle_alpha   90.00
_cell.angle_beta   90.00
_cell.angle_gamma   90.00
#
_symmetry.space_group_name_H-M   'P 1'
#
loop_
_entity.id
_entity.type
_entity.pdbx_description
1 polymer ?
#
loop_
_entity_poly.entity_id
_entity_poly.type
_entity_poly.pdbx_seq_one_letter_code
_entity_poly.pdbx_strand_id
1 'polypeptide(L)'
;MLTIWRPRCMLYAQKLGPISELICRHYTNGNTPPSFFGDSSKLPKTYDQIQQTSNSRIKAPSTLPDSAQDGSSGSETKIVQAQNNSAGPRYTEFFRGLAYIALTGTLIYILADQRKQLDRYKKQLAITRKAQKEMILQMQKYKKKIAADIVKKTQRHTMTEGKMQMHIALLRQQLKDHNVEPVTVDQALDEFNDKVKMTTTKTSVTLWVPGESSLKSLIPDPNEYAKRV
;
A
#
# COMPACT_ATOMS: atom_id res chain seq x y z
N MET A 1 7.65 69.14 20.90
CA MET A 1 8.93 69.27 20.15
C MET A 1 9.85 68.16 20.63
N LEU A 2 9.82 66.94 20.07
CA LEU A 2 10.37 66.48 18.78
C LEU A 2 11.87 66.81 18.61
N THR A 3 12.73 65.82 18.86
CA THR A 3 13.84 65.40 17.97
C THR A 3 14.42 64.04 18.44
N ILE A 4 14.14 62.96 17.72
CA ILE A 4 15.02 62.29 16.72
C ILE A 4 16.06 61.35 17.36
N TRP A 5 15.71 60.07 17.45
CA TRP A 5 16.65 58.95 17.55
C TRP A 5 16.77 58.31 16.15
N ARG A 6 17.98 58.30 15.58
CA ARG A 6 18.32 57.58 14.36
C ARG A 6 18.59 56.10 14.67
N PRO A 7 18.10 55.15 13.87
CA PRO A 7 18.81 53.91 13.63
C PRO A 7 19.58 54.00 12.31
N ARG A 8 20.88 53.72 12.41
CA ARG A 8 21.81 53.56 11.29
C ARG A 8 21.64 52.13 10.76
N CYS A 9 20.90 51.98 9.67
CA CYS A 9 20.89 50.75 8.89
C CYS A 9 22.19 50.65 8.08
N MET A 10 23.06 49.70 8.44
CA MET A 10 24.01 49.06 7.52
C MET A 10 23.72 47.55 7.64
N LEU A 11 23.02 46.98 6.66
CA LEU A 11 23.62 46.29 5.50
C LEU A 11 24.66 45.26 5.93
N TYR A 12 24.17 44.07 6.30
CA TYR A 12 24.87 42.83 6.00
C TYR A 12 24.11 42.12 4.88
N ALA A 13 24.73 42.13 3.70
CA ALA A 13 24.29 41.34 2.57
C ALA A 13 24.74 39.89 2.77
N GLN A 14 23.79 38.98 2.97
CA GLN A 14 24.02 37.55 2.82
C GLN A 14 22.85 36.91 2.07
N LYS A 15 22.97 36.97 0.74
CA LYS A 15 22.49 36.01 -0.27
C LYS A 15 21.32 35.10 0.16
N LEU A 16 20.11 35.64 0.17
CA LEU A 16 18.86 34.87 0.13
C LEU A 16 18.42 34.74 -1.33
N GLY A 17 18.46 33.53 -1.85
CA GLY A 17 17.84 33.18 -3.15
C GLY A 17 16.32 33.08 -3.01
N PRO A 18 15.56 33.42 -4.07
CA PRO A 18 14.10 33.47 -4.00
C PRO A 18 13.47 32.07 -3.95
N ILE A 19 12.69 31.82 -2.91
CA ILE A 19 11.62 30.82 -2.92
C ILE A 19 10.45 31.46 -3.68
N SER A 20 10.31 31.16 -4.96
CA SER A 20 9.04 31.31 -5.69
C SER A 20 9.14 30.77 -7.12
N GLU A 21 9.28 29.45 -7.27
CA GLU A 21 8.80 28.78 -8.48
C GLU A 21 7.90 27.61 -8.05
N LEU A 22 6.68 27.98 -7.65
CA LEU A 22 5.52 27.15 -7.87
C LEU A 22 5.47 26.83 -9.37
N ILE A 23 5.86 25.62 -9.73
CA ILE A 23 5.56 25.07 -11.06
C ILE A 23 4.05 24.82 -11.12
N CYS A 24 3.28 25.89 -11.31
CA CYS A 24 1.91 25.82 -11.79
C CYS A 24 1.98 25.48 -13.28
N ARG A 25 2.12 24.19 -13.60
CA ARG A 25 1.83 23.70 -14.95
C ARG A 25 0.36 24.00 -15.26
N HIS A 26 0.14 25.08 -16.01
CA HIS A 26 -1.11 25.33 -16.70
C HIS A 26 -1.33 24.21 -17.71
N TYR A 27 -2.25 23.29 -17.41
CA TYR A 27 -2.87 22.43 -18.41
C TYR A 27 -3.95 23.26 -19.09
N THR A 28 -3.59 23.98 -20.14
CA THR A 28 -4.55 24.41 -21.16
C THR A 28 -4.64 23.32 -22.23
N ASN A 29 -5.86 23.12 -22.73
CA ASN A 29 -6.29 22.18 -23.78
C ASN A 29 -6.65 20.76 -23.34
N GLY A 30 -7.94 20.61 -23.00
CA GLY A 30 -8.78 19.62 -23.67
C GLY A 30 -8.87 18.21 -23.10
N ASN A 31 -8.16 17.87 -22.02
CA ASN A 31 -8.35 16.59 -21.33
C ASN A 31 -8.11 16.76 -19.83
N THR A 32 -9.17 17.12 -19.10
CA THR A 32 -9.18 17.08 -17.63
C THR A 32 -8.92 15.66 -17.14
N PRO A 33 -7.95 15.44 -16.22
CA PRO A 33 -7.82 14.15 -15.56
C PRO A 33 -9.10 13.82 -14.79
N PRO A 34 -9.53 12.54 -14.72
CA PRO A 34 -10.76 12.16 -14.05
C PRO A 34 -10.70 12.59 -12.57
N SER A 35 -11.46 13.63 -12.23
CA SER A 35 -11.60 14.11 -10.86
C SER A 35 -12.60 13.24 -10.12
N PHE A 36 -12.10 12.29 -9.33
CA PHE A 36 -12.92 11.48 -8.41
C PHE A 36 -13.34 12.25 -7.14
N PHE A 37 -12.87 13.48 -6.97
CA PHE A 37 -13.12 14.28 -5.76
C PHE A 37 -14.21 15.34 -5.92
N GLY A 38 -14.73 15.54 -7.13
CA GLY A 38 -15.75 16.56 -7.41
C GLY A 38 -17.20 16.05 -7.38
N ASP A 39 -17.43 14.74 -7.40
CA ASP A 39 -18.76 14.16 -7.59
C ASP A 39 -19.00 13.06 -6.55
N SER A 40 -19.67 13.39 -5.44
CA SER A 40 -19.99 12.45 -4.35
C SER A 40 -20.84 11.27 -4.79
N SER A 41 -21.43 11.34 -6.00
CA SER A 41 -22.24 10.27 -6.60
C SER A 41 -21.41 9.17 -7.30
N LYS A 42 -20.11 9.38 -7.55
CA LYS A 42 -19.23 8.45 -8.27
C LYS A 42 -17.98 8.06 -7.47
N LEU A 43 -18.20 7.69 -6.21
CA LEU A 43 -17.13 7.07 -5.40
C LEU A 43 -16.77 5.70 -5.99
N PRO A 44 -15.46 5.37 -6.12
CA PRO A 44 -15.05 4.03 -6.51
C PRO A 44 -15.51 3.02 -5.45
N LYS A 45 -16.17 1.95 -5.91
CA LYS A 45 -16.70 0.90 -5.04
C LYS A 45 -15.59 0.28 -4.21
N THR A 46 -15.80 0.18 -2.89
CA THR A 46 -14.89 -0.53 -1.98
C THR A 46 -14.87 -2.02 -2.32
N TYR A 47 -13.75 -2.70 -2.03
CA TYR A 47 -13.54 -4.11 -2.34
C TYR A 47 -14.68 -5.02 -1.85
N ASP A 48 -15.25 -4.72 -0.68
CA ASP A 48 -16.38 -5.46 -0.09
C ASP A 48 -17.67 -5.35 -0.92
N GLN A 49 -17.90 -4.18 -1.54
CA GLN A 49 -19.08 -3.93 -2.37
C GLN A 49 -19.00 -4.68 -3.71
N ILE A 50 -17.80 -4.92 -4.22
CA ILE A 50 -17.55 -5.71 -5.43
C ILE A 50 -17.84 -7.20 -5.15
N GLN A 51 -17.43 -7.72 -3.99
CA GLN A 51 -17.73 -9.10 -3.58
C GLN A 51 -19.22 -9.36 -3.35
N GLN A 52 -19.97 -8.39 -2.81
CA GLN A 52 -21.42 -8.56 -2.58
C GLN A 52 -22.22 -8.62 -3.90
N THR A 53 -21.81 -7.88 -4.93
CA THR A 53 -22.45 -7.95 -6.25
C THR A 53 -22.18 -9.25 -7.02
N SER A 54 -21.08 -9.96 -6.73
CA SER A 54 -20.82 -11.28 -7.33
C SER A 54 -21.60 -12.41 -6.64
N ASN A 55 -21.98 -12.25 -5.36
CA ASN A 55 -22.62 -13.31 -4.57
C ASN A 55 -24.15 -13.40 -4.73
N SER A 56 -24.79 -12.40 -5.34
CA SER A 56 -26.25 -12.36 -5.54
C SER A 56 -26.73 -13.01 -6.86
N ARG A 57 -25.83 -13.58 -7.67
CA ARG A 57 -26.19 -14.19 -8.98
C ARG A 57 -26.06 -15.71 -9.04
N ILE A 58 -25.75 -16.40 -7.94
CA ILE A 58 -25.65 -17.86 -7.93
C ILE A 58 -26.67 -18.43 -6.94
N LYS A 59 -27.91 -18.59 -7.43
CA LYS A 59 -28.90 -19.48 -6.80
C LYS A 59 -28.64 -20.88 -7.36
N ALA A 60 -27.85 -21.68 -6.65
CA ALA A 60 -27.67 -23.09 -6.95
C ALA A 60 -28.78 -23.89 -6.25
N PRO A 61 -29.50 -24.79 -6.93
CA PRO A 61 -30.33 -25.79 -6.28
C PRO A 61 -29.48 -27.03 -6.00
N SER A 62 -29.46 -27.45 -4.74
CA SER A 62 -28.83 -28.68 -4.28
C SER A 62 -29.92 -29.67 -3.85
N THR A 63 -30.03 -30.83 -4.52
CA THR A 63 -30.31 -32.15 -3.92
C THR A 63 -30.34 -33.30 -4.95
N LEU A 64 -29.83 -34.46 -4.52
CA LEU A 64 -29.92 -35.83 -5.07
C LEU A 64 -30.71 -36.70 -4.05
N PRO A 65 -31.06 -37.98 -4.35
CA PRO A 65 -32.29 -38.45 -5.00
C PRO A 65 -33.23 -39.22 -4.02
N ASP A 66 -34.49 -39.45 -4.38
CA ASP A 66 -35.20 -40.64 -3.88
C ASP A 66 -36.34 -41.08 -4.82
N SER A 67 -36.65 -42.37 -4.77
CA SER A 67 -37.48 -43.12 -5.72
C SER A 67 -38.97 -43.18 -5.35
N ALA A 68 -39.76 -43.48 -6.38
CA ALA A 68 -41.03 -44.24 -6.41
C ALA A 68 -42.34 -43.49 -6.71
N GLN A 69 -42.95 -43.89 -7.84
CA GLN A 69 -44.38 -44.15 -8.14
C GLN A 69 -45.41 -43.02 -7.91
N ASP A 70 -46.50 -42.84 -8.65
CA ASP A 70 -47.12 -43.38 -9.86
C ASP A 70 -48.34 -42.44 -10.08
N GLY A 71 -48.83 -42.22 -11.31
CA GLY A 71 -49.96 -41.32 -11.52
C GLY A 71 -50.19 -40.80 -12.94
N SER A 72 -50.86 -41.62 -13.73
CA SER A 72 -51.39 -41.41 -15.09
C SER A 72 -52.20 -40.12 -15.34
N SER A 73 -51.97 -39.49 -16.50
CA SER A 73 -52.93 -38.89 -17.47
C SER A 73 -52.12 -37.93 -18.36
N GLY A 74 -51.85 -38.18 -19.63
CA GLY A 74 -52.86 -38.25 -20.69
C GLY A 74 -52.72 -37.01 -21.58
N SER A 75 -51.77 -37.03 -22.52
CA SER A 75 -51.83 -36.19 -23.73
C SER A 75 -50.86 -36.75 -24.76
N GLU A 76 -51.44 -37.46 -25.72
CA GLU A 76 -50.80 -38.03 -26.89
C GLU A 76 -49.99 -36.97 -27.65
N THR A 77 -48.70 -37.23 -27.82
CA THR A 77 -47.96 -36.66 -28.95
C THR A 77 -47.47 -37.83 -29.77
N LYS A 78 -48.19 -38.10 -30.86
CA LYS A 78 -47.81 -39.04 -31.92
C LYS A 78 -46.35 -38.80 -32.31
N ILE A 79 -45.45 -39.64 -31.85
CA ILE A 79 -44.20 -39.89 -32.57
C ILE A 79 -44.62 -40.66 -33.80
N VAL A 80 -44.78 -39.95 -34.90
CA VAL A 80 -44.72 -40.55 -36.23
C VAL A 80 -43.28 -41.06 -36.37
N GLN A 81 -43.08 -42.31 -35.99
CA GLN A 81 -41.97 -43.10 -36.46
C GLN A 81 -42.19 -43.26 -37.97
N ALA A 82 -41.65 -42.33 -38.74
CA ALA A 82 -41.55 -42.47 -40.18
C ALA A 82 -40.55 -43.61 -40.44
N GLN A 83 -41.07 -44.82 -40.51
CA GLN A 83 -40.44 -45.89 -41.27
C GLN A 83 -40.34 -45.44 -42.72
N ASN A 84 -39.26 -44.75 -43.07
CA ASN A 84 -38.86 -44.59 -44.45
C ASN A 84 -38.09 -45.85 -44.87
N ASN A 85 -38.84 -46.93 -45.04
CA ASN A 85 -38.44 -48.00 -45.94
C ASN A 85 -38.74 -47.54 -47.36
N SER A 86 -37.75 -46.98 -48.04
CA SER A 86 -37.74 -46.97 -49.51
C SER A 86 -36.35 -46.62 -50.05
N ALA A 87 -35.77 -47.63 -50.70
CA ALA A 87 -34.99 -47.52 -51.93
C ALA A 87 -33.79 -46.53 -51.98
N GLY A 88 -32.58 -47.08 -51.86
CA GLY A 88 -31.36 -46.47 -52.43
C GLY A 88 -30.14 -46.43 -51.49
N PRO A 89 -29.41 -47.55 -51.28
CA PRO A 89 -28.36 -47.68 -50.25
C PRO A 89 -27.01 -47.06 -50.63
N ARG A 90 -26.96 -46.01 -51.47
CA ARG A 90 -25.68 -45.41 -51.90
C ARG A 90 -25.48 -43.98 -51.40
N TYR A 91 -26.52 -43.14 -51.34
CA TYR A 91 -26.36 -41.73 -50.97
C TYR A 91 -26.30 -41.48 -49.46
N THR A 92 -26.96 -42.30 -48.64
CA THR A 92 -26.92 -42.19 -47.16
C THR A 92 -25.53 -42.45 -46.59
N GLU A 93 -24.76 -43.36 -47.21
CA GLU A 93 -23.36 -43.63 -46.83
C GLU A 93 -22.43 -42.48 -47.22
N PHE A 94 -22.68 -41.78 -48.33
CA PHE A 94 -21.95 -40.56 -48.69
C PHE A 94 -22.22 -39.41 -47.72
N PHE A 95 -23.47 -39.19 -47.31
CA PHE A 95 -23.81 -38.17 -46.30
C PHE A 95 -23.26 -38.54 -44.91
N ARG A 96 -23.22 -39.81 -44.56
CA ARG A 96 -22.58 -40.31 -43.34
C ARG A 96 -21.06 -40.08 -43.38
N GLY A 97 -20.40 -40.35 -44.50
CA GLY A 97 -18.99 -40.03 -44.73
C GLY A 97 -18.70 -38.53 -44.63
N LEU A 98 -19.54 -37.70 -45.25
CA LEU A 98 -19.46 -36.23 -45.14
C LEU A 98 -19.65 -35.74 -43.69
N ALA A 99 -20.55 -36.35 -42.92
CA ALA A 99 -20.75 -36.02 -41.51
C ALA A 99 -19.50 -36.34 -40.66
N TYR A 100 -18.81 -37.46 -40.90
CA TYR A 100 -17.54 -37.77 -40.24
C TYR A 100 -16.43 -36.79 -40.63
N ILE A 101 -16.35 -36.38 -41.89
CA ILE A 101 -15.37 -35.37 -42.35
C ILE A 101 -15.68 -34.00 -41.72
N ALA A 102 -16.95 -33.61 -41.63
CA ALA A 102 -17.35 -32.40 -40.93
C ALA A 102 -16.99 -32.44 -39.44
N LEU A 103 -17.24 -33.56 -38.77
CA LEU A 103 -16.94 -33.72 -37.34
C LEU A 103 -15.43 -33.68 -37.06
N THR A 104 -14.63 -34.36 -37.88
CA THR A 104 -13.16 -34.29 -37.79
C THR A 104 -12.63 -32.90 -38.14
N GLY A 105 -13.20 -32.22 -39.15
CA GLY A 105 -12.87 -30.85 -39.50
C GLY A 105 -13.16 -29.85 -38.38
N THR A 106 -14.32 -29.94 -37.74
CA THR A 106 -14.67 -29.10 -36.58
C THR A 106 -13.74 -29.38 -35.38
N LEU A 107 -13.40 -30.64 -35.13
CA LEU A 107 -12.46 -31.00 -34.07
C LEU A 107 -11.07 -30.40 -34.33
N ILE A 108 -10.54 -30.54 -35.55
CA ILE A 108 -9.26 -29.94 -35.96
C ILE A 108 -9.29 -28.41 -35.81
N TYR A 109 -10.39 -27.77 -36.21
CA TYR A 109 -10.58 -26.32 -36.07
C TYR A 109 -10.56 -25.89 -34.60
N ILE A 110 -11.27 -26.60 -33.71
CA ILE A 110 -11.30 -26.32 -32.28
C ILE A 110 -9.90 -26.51 -31.67
N LEU A 111 -9.17 -27.58 -32.01
CA LEU A 111 -7.79 -27.77 -31.54
C LEU A 111 -6.87 -26.64 -32.00
N ALA A 112 -7.01 -26.18 -33.24
CA ALA A 112 -6.24 -25.06 -33.77
C ALA A 112 -6.57 -23.74 -33.04
N ASP A 113 -7.84 -23.49 -32.74
CA ASP A 113 -8.27 -22.31 -31.98
C ASP A 113 -7.74 -22.34 -30.54
N GLN A 114 -7.84 -23.48 -29.85
CA GLN A 114 -7.30 -23.68 -28.50
C GLN A 114 -5.78 -23.43 -28.45
N ARG A 115 -5.02 -23.85 -29.46
CA ARG A 115 -3.57 -23.54 -29.55
C ARG A 115 -3.32 -22.04 -29.67
N LYS A 116 -4.07 -21.34 -30.53
CA LYS A 116 -3.94 -19.88 -30.67
C LYS A 116 -4.29 -19.15 -29.38
N GLN A 117 -5.32 -19.60 -28.67
CA GLN A 117 -5.69 -19.04 -27.36
C GLN A 117 -4.60 -19.29 -26.32
N LEU A 118 -4.06 -20.53 -26.23
CA LEU A 118 -2.98 -20.88 -25.32
C LEU A 118 -1.74 -20.01 -25.52
N ASP A 119 -1.38 -19.71 -26.77
CA ASP A 119 -0.23 -18.84 -27.08
C ASP A 119 -0.48 -17.39 -26.65
N ARG A 120 -1.71 -16.88 -26.76
CA ARG A 120 -2.08 -15.56 -26.23
C ARG A 120 -1.98 -15.53 -24.70
N TYR A 121 -2.48 -16.57 -24.02
CA TYR A 121 -2.38 -16.68 -22.56
C TYR A 121 -0.94 -16.83 -22.09
N LYS A 122 -0.11 -17.61 -22.78
CA LYS A 122 1.34 -17.72 -22.47
C LYS A 122 2.05 -16.38 -22.58
N LYS A 123 1.74 -15.58 -23.62
CA LYS A 123 2.29 -14.23 -23.78
C LYS A 123 1.84 -13.30 -22.65
N GLN A 124 0.55 -13.32 -22.29
CA GLN A 124 0.04 -12.53 -21.17
C GLN A 124 0.67 -12.95 -19.82
N LEU A 125 0.79 -14.25 -19.56
CA LEU A 125 1.46 -14.79 -18.37
C LEU A 125 2.94 -14.41 -18.31
N ALA A 126 3.64 -14.37 -19.46
CA ALA A 126 5.02 -13.92 -19.51
C ALA A 126 5.14 -12.44 -19.13
N ILE A 127 4.20 -11.58 -19.57
CA ILE A 127 4.16 -10.16 -19.24
C ILE A 127 3.83 -9.97 -17.76
N THR A 128 2.80 -10.63 -17.23
CA THR A 128 2.42 -10.51 -15.83
C THR A 128 3.49 -11.05 -14.90
N ARG A 129 4.18 -12.14 -15.25
CA ARG A 129 5.35 -12.64 -14.50
C ARG A 129 6.49 -11.64 -14.47
N LYS A 130 6.77 -10.94 -15.57
CA LYS A 130 7.79 -9.88 -15.60
C LYS A 130 7.39 -8.72 -14.68
N ALA A 131 6.15 -8.24 -14.79
CA ALA A 131 5.62 -7.18 -13.93
C ALA A 131 5.64 -7.58 -12.44
N GLN A 132 5.26 -8.82 -12.10
CA GLN A 132 5.33 -9.35 -10.74
C GLN A 132 6.77 -9.41 -10.22
N LYS A 133 7.72 -9.87 -11.03
CA LYS A 133 9.14 -9.91 -10.65
C LYS A 133 9.68 -8.50 -10.37
N GLU A 134 9.34 -7.53 -11.21
CA GLU A 134 9.73 -6.14 -11.01
C GLU A 134 9.12 -5.54 -9.74
N MET A 135 7.82 -5.80 -9.49
CA MET A 135 7.14 -5.38 -8.26
C MET A 135 7.81 -5.96 -7.01
N ILE A 136 8.13 -7.26 -7.02
CA ILE A 136 8.82 -7.92 -5.90
C ILE A 136 10.20 -7.30 -5.67
N LEU A 137 10.94 -7.03 -6.76
CA LEU A 137 12.27 -6.40 -6.67
C LEU A 137 12.18 -4.98 -6.09
N GLN A 138 11.18 -4.20 -6.51
CA GLN A 138 10.93 -2.86 -5.94
C GLN A 138 10.57 -2.94 -4.45
N MET A 139 9.71 -3.88 -4.06
CA MET A 139 9.35 -4.09 -2.66
C MET A 139 10.56 -4.48 -1.81
N GLN A 140 11.44 -5.35 -2.31
CA GLN A 140 12.69 -5.72 -1.64
C GLN A 140 13.64 -4.52 -1.51
N LYS A 141 13.79 -3.71 -2.56
CA LYS A 141 14.59 -2.47 -2.51
C LYS A 141 14.05 -1.51 -1.46
N TYR A 142 12.73 -1.34 -1.39
CA TYR A 142 12.08 -0.47 -0.41
C TYR A 142 12.31 -0.98 1.03
N LYS A 143 12.12 -2.28 1.28
CA LYS A 143 12.43 -2.89 2.59
C LYS A 143 13.88 -2.67 3.00
N LYS A 144 14.84 -2.87 2.09
CA LYS A 144 16.26 -2.61 2.34
C LYS A 144 16.53 -1.14 2.66
N LYS A 145 15.89 -0.20 1.95
CA LYS A 145 16.01 1.24 2.23
C LYS A 145 15.49 1.59 3.62
N ILE A 146 14.34 1.07 4.03
CA ILE A 146 13.80 1.28 5.37
C ILE A 146 14.76 0.72 6.42
N ALA A 147 15.22 -0.52 6.26
CA ALA A 147 16.14 -1.15 7.20
C ALA A 147 17.44 -0.34 7.35
N ALA A 148 18.02 0.12 6.24
CA ALA A 148 19.21 0.96 6.27
C ALA A 148 18.96 2.32 6.96
N ASP A 149 17.79 2.92 6.76
CA ASP A 149 17.43 4.18 7.40
C ASP A 149 17.19 4.02 8.91
N ILE A 150 16.57 2.92 9.33
CA ILE A 150 16.42 2.56 10.75
C ILE A 150 17.80 2.42 11.40
N VAL A 151 18.71 1.64 10.79
CA VAL A 151 20.06 1.45 11.33
C VAL A 151 20.80 2.78 11.45
N LYS A 152 20.71 3.68 10.46
CA LYS A 152 21.33 5.01 10.52
C LYS A 152 20.73 5.87 11.63
N LYS A 153 19.40 5.84 11.82
CA LYS A 153 18.72 6.57 12.90
C LYS A 153 19.15 6.05 14.27
N THR A 154 19.17 4.73 14.45
CA THR A 154 19.65 4.09 15.68
C THR A 154 21.10 4.44 15.95
N GLN A 155 21.98 4.36 14.94
CA GLN A 155 23.40 4.73 15.10
C GLN A 155 23.57 6.18 15.57
N ARG A 156 22.85 7.13 14.98
CA ARG A 156 22.88 8.54 15.40
C ARG A 156 22.38 8.71 16.83
N HIS A 157 21.28 8.03 17.17
CA HIS A 157 20.71 8.06 18.51
C HIS A 157 21.70 7.53 19.56
N THR A 158 22.27 6.34 19.34
CA THR A 158 23.27 5.75 20.23
C THR A 158 24.53 6.60 20.35
N MET A 159 24.97 7.25 19.26
CA MET A 159 26.12 8.17 19.33
C MET A 159 25.81 9.40 20.19
N THR A 160 24.62 10.00 20.05
CA THR A 160 24.17 11.12 20.88
C THR A 160 24.06 10.70 22.34
N GLU A 161 23.48 9.53 22.62
CA GLU A 161 23.39 8.98 23.98
C GLU A 161 24.78 8.76 24.59
N GLY A 162 25.71 8.17 23.84
CA GLY A 162 27.09 7.97 24.31
C GLY A 162 27.82 9.29 24.61
N LYS A 163 27.65 10.32 23.77
CA LYS A 163 28.18 11.66 24.03
C LYS A 163 27.59 12.26 25.31
N MET A 164 26.28 12.12 25.50
CA MET A 164 25.58 12.61 26.69
C MET A 164 26.02 11.88 27.95
N GLN A 165 26.16 10.56 27.90
CA GLN A 165 26.68 9.75 29.01
C GLN A 165 28.09 10.18 29.41
N MET A 166 28.97 10.41 28.42
CA MET A 166 30.33 10.92 28.67
C MET A 166 30.29 12.32 29.32
N HIS A 167 29.45 13.23 28.83
CA HIS A 167 29.29 14.55 29.43
C HIS A 167 28.83 14.46 30.90
N ILE A 168 27.83 13.63 31.20
CA ILE A 168 27.36 13.41 32.58
C ILE A 168 28.47 12.82 33.46
N ALA A 169 29.28 11.88 32.94
CA ALA A 169 30.40 11.31 33.68
C ALA A 169 31.45 12.37 34.04
N LEU A 170 31.80 13.26 33.09
CA LEU A 170 32.72 14.38 33.33
C LEU A 170 32.15 15.38 34.35
N LEU A 171 30.86 15.69 34.29
CA LEU A 171 30.21 16.55 35.30
C LEU A 171 30.26 15.93 36.70
N ARG A 172 30.01 14.62 36.81
CA ARG A 172 30.14 13.90 38.10
C ARG A 172 31.57 13.90 38.61
N GLN A 173 32.56 13.83 37.72
CA GLN A 173 33.96 13.95 38.10
C GLN A 173 34.28 15.34 38.63
N GLN A 174 33.89 16.40 37.90
CA GLN A 174 34.11 17.78 38.32
C GLN A 174 33.46 18.10 39.68
N LEU A 175 32.24 17.60 39.93
CA LEU A 175 31.58 17.79 41.23
C LEU A 175 32.39 17.14 42.36
N LYS A 176 32.91 15.93 42.16
CA LYS A 176 33.78 15.26 43.13
C LYS A 176 35.07 16.04 43.36
N ASP A 177 35.69 16.56 42.31
CA ASP A 177 36.90 17.39 42.41
C ASP A 177 36.65 18.67 43.24
N HIS A 178 35.42 19.18 43.24
CA HIS A 178 34.97 20.32 44.05
C HIS A 178 34.36 19.93 45.41
N ASN A 179 34.50 18.68 45.86
CA ASN A 179 33.93 18.14 47.10
C ASN A 179 32.40 18.25 47.21
N VAL A 180 31.68 18.24 46.08
CA VAL A 180 30.22 18.16 46.03
C VAL A 180 29.82 16.74 45.64
N GLU A 181 28.97 16.11 46.45
CA GLU A 181 28.49 14.76 46.13
C GLU A 181 27.48 14.81 44.95
N PRO A 182 27.69 14.01 43.90
CA PRO A 182 26.77 13.96 42.77
C PRO A 182 25.47 13.25 43.14
N VAL A 183 24.36 13.71 42.56
CA VAL A 183 23.03 13.12 42.74
C VAL A 183 23.01 11.65 42.30
N THR A 184 22.39 10.80 43.13
CA THR A 184 22.23 9.37 42.86
C THR A 184 21.20 9.11 41.75
N VAL A 185 21.30 7.96 41.10
CA VAL A 185 20.40 7.60 39.99
C VAL A 185 18.95 7.53 40.45
N ASP A 186 18.71 6.97 41.64
CA ASP A 186 17.36 6.78 42.17
C ASP A 186 16.67 8.13 42.46
N GLN A 187 17.38 9.07 43.08
CA GLN A 187 16.88 10.43 43.30
C GLN A 187 16.57 11.15 41.98
N ALA A 188 17.40 10.96 40.95
CA ALA A 188 17.17 11.54 39.64
C ALA A 188 15.93 10.94 38.93
N LEU A 189 15.62 9.66 39.16
CA LEU A 189 14.43 9.00 38.62
C LEU A 189 13.16 9.50 39.31
N ASP A 190 13.20 9.68 40.62
CA ASP A 190 12.08 10.24 41.38
C ASP A 190 11.76 11.67 40.90
N GLU A 191 12.79 12.53 40.80
CA GLU A 191 12.62 13.89 40.27
C GLU A 191 12.14 13.92 38.81
N PHE A 192 12.55 12.94 38.00
CA PHE A 192 12.09 12.83 36.62
C PHE A 192 10.59 12.53 36.56
N ASN A 193 10.12 11.57 37.34
CA ASN A 193 8.70 11.20 37.37
C ASN A 193 7.82 12.35 37.89
N ASP A 194 8.32 13.14 38.83
CA ASP A 194 7.60 14.27 39.40
C ASP A 194 7.53 15.48 38.45
N LYS A 195 8.63 15.80 37.77
CA LYS A 195 8.78 17.06 37.02
C LYS A 195 8.51 16.90 35.52
N VAL A 196 8.63 15.70 34.98
CA VAL A 196 8.53 15.46 33.53
C VAL A 196 7.16 14.91 33.17
N LYS A 197 6.50 15.54 32.20
CA LYS A 197 5.21 15.09 31.67
C LYS A 197 5.41 14.44 30.30
N MET A 198 4.79 13.28 30.12
CA MET A 198 4.79 12.54 28.86
C MET A 198 3.42 12.63 28.21
N THR A 199 3.39 13.07 26.96
CA THR A 199 2.19 13.00 26.13
C THR A 199 2.45 12.14 24.91
N THR A 200 1.65 11.09 24.80
CA THR A 200 1.69 10.14 23.68
C THR A 200 0.61 10.50 22.67
N THR A 201 1.02 10.87 21.47
CA THR A 201 0.14 11.00 20.29
C THR A 201 0.24 9.73 19.44
N LYS A 202 -0.74 9.47 18.57
CA LYS A 202 -0.76 8.30 17.66
C LYS A 202 0.52 8.13 16.83
N THR A 203 1.24 9.22 16.57
CA THR A 203 2.42 9.25 15.68
C THR A 203 3.72 9.65 16.37
N SER A 204 3.68 10.15 17.61
CA SER A 204 4.87 10.64 18.32
C SER A 204 4.67 10.61 19.83
N VAL A 205 5.75 10.31 20.56
CA VAL A 205 5.84 10.53 21.99
C VAL A 205 6.61 11.83 22.21
N THR A 206 6.02 12.74 22.97
CA THR A 206 6.65 14.03 23.30
C THR A 206 6.77 14.13 24.81
N LEU A 207 8.00 14.38 25.25
CA LEU A 207 8.37 14.56 26.64
C LEU A 207 8.65 16.03 26.86
N TRP A 208 8.02 16.66 27.84
CA TRP A 208 8.27 18.07 28.14
C TRP A 208 8.28 18.35 29.63
N VAL A 209 9.08 19.35 29.98
CA VAL A 209 9.12 19.92 31.32
C VAL A 209 8.24 21.19 31.33
N PRO A 210 7.26 21.32 32.25
CA PRO A 210 6.43 22.52 32.37
C PRO A 210 7.29 23.77 32.64
N GLY A 211 6.83 24.92 32.13
CA GLY A 211 7.65 26.09 31.79
C GLY A 211 8.22 26.95 32.93
N GLU A 212 8.18 26.51 34.19
CA GLU A 212 8.61 27.33 35.34
C GLU A 212 9.80 26.75 36.11
N SER A 213 10.34 25.59 35.70
CA SER A 213 11.49 25.02 36.38
C SER A 213 12.81 25.56 35.81
N SER A 214 13.66 26.11 36.69
CA SER A 214 15.08 26.44 36.40
C SER A 214 15.87 25.26 35.81
N LEU A 215 15.37 24.04 36.01
CA LEU A 215 15.89 22.80 35.45
C LEU A 215 15.79 22.74 33.93
N LYS A 216 14.76 23.36 33.32
CA LYS A 216 14.57 23.29 31.87
C LYS A 216 15.71 23.92 31.08
N SER A 217 16.33 24.99 31.60
CA SER A 217 17.50 25.62 30.98
C SER A 217 18.80 24.83 31.19
N LEU A 218 18.84 23.92 32.16
CA LEU A 218 20.00 23.09 32.47
C LEU A 218 19.99 21.76 31.69
N ILE A 219 18.85 21.38 31.12
CA ILE A 219 18.73 20.17 30.29
C ILE A 219 19.45 20.42 28.96
N PRO A 220 20.45 19.59 28.60
CA PRO A 220 21.15 19.76 27.34
C PRO A 220 20.25 19.37 26.15
N ASP A 221 20.27 20.16 25.08
CA ASP A 221 19.52 19.85 23.86
C ASP A 221 20.15 18.65 23.13
N PRO A 222 19.42 17.54 22.92
CA PRO A 222 19.93 16.39 22.17
C PRO A 222 20.44 16.73 20.77
N ASN A 223 19.89 17.79 20.14
CA ASN A 223 20.30 18.21 18.81
C ASN A 223 21.69 18.87 18.79
N GLU A 224 22.17 19.39 19.91
CA GLU A 224 23.52 19.99 19.97
C GLU A 224 24.60 18.92 19.75
N TYR A 225 24.43 17.74 20.36
CA TYR A 225 25.33 16.60 20.19
C TYR A 225 25.32 16.01 18.78
N ALA A 226 24.22 16.21 18.04
CA ALA A 226 24.08 15.73 16.67
C ALA A 226 24.77 16.63 15.64
N LYS A 227 24.95 17.94 15.94
CA LYS A 227 25.54 18.92 15.00
C LYS A 227 27.06 18.88 14.96
N ARG A 228 27.70 18.48 16.06
CA ARG A 228 29.17 18.39 16.17
C ARG A 228 29.61 16.96 15.86
N VAL A 229 29.74 16.65 14.57
CA VAL A 229 30.42 15.47 14.03
C VAL A 229 31.56 15.96 13.16
#